data_AF-A0A845YMK8-F1
#
_entry.id   AF-A0A845YMK8-F1
#
_cell.length_a   1.000
_cell.length_b   1.000
_cell.length_c   1.000
_cell.angle_alpha   90.00
_cell.angle_beta   90.00
_cell.angle_gamma   90.00
#
_symmetry.space_group_name_H-M   'P 1'
#
loop_
_entity.id
_entity.type
_entity.pdbx_description
1 polymer ?
#
loop_
_entity_poly.entity_id
_entity_poly.type
_entity_poly.pdbx_seq_one_letter_code
_entity_poly.pdbx_strand_id
1 'polypeptide(L)' 'MRVKICGITKPEQAQAIANLGATALGFICVSASPRYVTPEQI' A
#
# COMPACT_ATOMS: atom_id res chain seq x y z
N MET A 1 6.20 17.36 6.95
CA MET A 1 5.23 16.39 7.51
C MET A 1 5.43 15.06 6.80
N ARG A 2 5.40 13.91 7.50
CA ARG A 2 5.48 12.59 6.88
C ARG A 2 4.14 11.85 7.04
N VAL A 3 3.63 11.27 5.96
CA VAL A 3 2.33 10.58 5.95
C VAL A 3 2.51 9.17 5.38
N LYS A 4 2.01 8.16 6.11
CA LYS A 4 1.99 6.75 5.67
C LYS A 4 0.55 6.32 5.41
N ILE A 5 0.30 5.69 4.26
CA ILE A 5 -0.99 5.06 3.93
C ILE A 5 -0.81 3.54 3.93
N CYS A 6 -1.67 2.82 4.65
CA CYS A 6 -1.53 1.38 4.91
C CYS A 6 -2.65 0.57 4.26
N GLY A 7 -2.35 -0.68 3.88
CA GLY A 7 -3.32 -1.62 3.33
C GLY A 7 -3.64 -1.36 1.87
N ILE A 8 -2.64 -0.97 1.08
CA ILE A 8 -2.76 -0.82 -0.38
C ILE A 8 -2.81 -2.21 -1.02
N THR A 9 -3.73 -2.40 -1.97
CA THR A 9 -3.92 -3.69 -2.66
C THR A 9 -3.82 -3.59 -4.18
N LYS A 10 -3.69 -2.38 -4.73
CA LYS A 10 -3.65 -2.11 -6.18
C LYS A 10 -2.46 -1.21 -6.52
N PRO A 11 -1.64 -1.56 -7.53
CA PRO A 11 -0.50 -0.75 -7.96
C PRO A 11 -0.90 0.67 -8.40
N GLU A 12 -2.04 0.82 -9.08
CA GLU A 12 -2.49 2.12 -9.59
C GLU A 12 -2.83 3.07 -8.43
N GLN A 13 -3.41 2.53 -7.36
CA GLN A 13 -3.69 3.27 -6.14
C GLN A 13 -2.38 3.67 -5.43
N ALA A 14 -1.41 2.77 -5.36
CA ALA A 14 -0.08 3.05 -4.79
C ALA A 14 0.56 4.25 -5.51
N GLN A 15 0.55 4.23 -6.85
CA GLN A 15 1.12 5.29 -7.67
C GLN A 15 0.39 6.63 -7.46
N ALA A 16 -0.94 6.62 -7.45
CA ALA A 16 -1.71 7.84 -7.23
C ALA A 16 -1.42 8.47 -5.85
N ILE A 17 -1.35 7.65 -4.80
CA ILE A 17 -1.08 8.12 -3.43
C ILE A 17 0.35 8.64 -3.29
N ALA A 18 1.34 7.97 -3.91
CA ALA A 18 2.71 8.45 -3.95
C ALA A 18 2.81 9.82 -4.65
N ASN A 19 2.11 9.99 -5.78
CA ASN A 19 2.07 11.26 -6.52
C ASN A 19 1.41 12.40 -5.74
N LEU A 20 0.51 12.09 -4.80
CA LEU A 20 -0.12 13.07 -3.90
C LEU A 20 0.77 13.46 -2.71
N GLY A 21 1.98 12.91 -2.60
CA GLY A 21 2.97 13.29 -1.59
C GLY A 21 2.98 12.45 -0.33
N ALA A 22 2.40 11.24 -0.34
CA ALA A 22 2.60 10.29 0.74
C ALA A 22 4.08 9.91 0.87
N THR A 23 4.57 9.83 2.10
CA THR A 23 5.98 9.51 2.38
C THR A 23 6.25 8.01 2.41
N ALA A 24 5.23 7.21 2.70
CA ALA A 24 5.33 5.75 2.72
C ALA A 24 4.01 5.08 2.37
N LEU A 25 4.11 3.90 1.76
CA LEU A 25 3.00 3.01 1.47
C LEU A 25 3.20 1.71 2.25
N GLY A 26 2.10 1.11 2.71
CA GLY A 26 2.12 -0.13 3.47
C GLY A 26 1.28 -1.21 2.80
N PHE A 27 1.88 -2.37 2.65
CA PHE A 27 1.26 -3.60 2.15
C PHE A 27 1.09 -4.57 3.31
N ILE A 28 0.02 -5.37 3.29
CA ILE A 28 -0.28 -6.30 4.38
C ILE A 28 0.04 -7.72 3.90
N CYS A 29 1.06 -8.33 4.49
CA CYS A 29 1.55 -9.67 4.13
C CYS A 29 1.07 -10.77 5.09
N VAL A 30 -0.05 -10.55 5.80
CA VAL A 30 -0.69 -11.59 6.65
C VAL A 30 -1.99 -12.04 6.00
N SER A 31 -2.10 -13.36 5.75
CA SER A 31 -3.21 -13.97 4.99
C SER A 31 -4.58 -13.81 5.64
N ALA A 32 -4.64 -13.61 6.96
CA ALA A 32 -5.89 -13.36 7.69
C ALA A 32 -6.50 -11.97 7.43
N SER A 33 -5.75 -11.04 6.83
CA SER A 33 -6.24 -9.69 6.54
C SER A 33 -7.08 -9.69 5.25
N PRO A 34 -8.23 -8.99 5.21
CA PRO A 34 -8.98 -8.79 3.96
C PRO A 34 -8.23 -7.93 2.93
N ARG A 35 -7.11 -7.31 3.33
CA ARG A 35 -6.21 -6.51 2.48
C ARG A 35 -4.87 -7.21 2.26
N TYR A 36 -4.83 -8.54 2.40
CA TYR A 36 -3.66 -9.34 2.11
C TYR A 36 -3.22 -9.16 0.66
N VAL A 37 -1.92 -8.97 0.44
CA VAL A 37 -1.29 -9.01 -0.88
C VAL A 37 -0.16 -10.02 -0.86
N THR A 38 0.04 -10.69 -2.00
CA THR A 38 1.17 -11.61 -2.18
C THR A 38 2.45 -10.81 -2.48
N PRO A 39 3.64 -11.38 -2.24
CA PRO A 39 4.91 -10.72 -2.56
C PRO A 39 5.03 -10.28 -4.02
N GLU A 40 4.38 -10.98 -4.96
CA GLU A 40 4.37 -10.64 -6.38
C GLU A 40 3.52 -9.40 -6.72
N GLN A 41 2.68 -8.94 -5.78
CA GLN A 41 1.81 -7.76 -5.94
C GLN A 41 2.42 -6.47 -5.37
N ILE A 42 3.57 -6.54 -4.70
CA ILE A 42 4.29 -5.40 -4.11
C ILE A 42 5.30 -4.86 -5.12
#